data_AF-A0A6B3BE52-F1
#
_entry.id   AF-A0A6B3BE52-F1
#
_cell.length_a   1.000
_cell.length_b   1.000
_cell.length_c   1.000
_cell.angle_alpha   90.00
_cell.angle_beta   90.00
_cell.angle_gamma   90.00
#
_symmetry.space_group_name_H-M   'P 1'
#
loop_
_entity.id
_entity.type
_entity.pdbx_description
1 polymer ?
#
loop_
_entity_poly.entity_id
_entity_poly.type
_entity_poly.pdbx_seq_one_letter_code
_entity_poly.pdbx_strand_id
1 'polypeptide(L)'
;MSVAQSEPSQDSKIKTIEELREYLYKGLQLEHATLPPYLTALYSLHPGKNSDAWHVIRVVAVEEMLHLTLVANVLNAVGGTPELTRSGFVPNYPTRLPCGPDDFEVHLRPFSREALDTFLRIEKPAPAANEEDRFVPMDWAALGLASDGVAPPSEKLAEIEESGTVLGLVPGEPTLRFASIGEFYEEIMRGINHLEDQARQAGTTIFTGEPARQVTPEYFYSGGGDVIEVTGRDTAVAALTLVAEQGEGLHGGIFDSQDEIAHYYRFQQLEKGQYYQKGDPPGSPSGPDVNVDWDAAYPVKPDIKLADLVGDPEILAAAEEFNRSYATFLTNINLAYNGRPDLLLKAVWEMFRIRDSMNRLIRNPLTGHGGFHAGPTFEI
;
A
#
# COMPACT_ATOMS: atom_id res chain seq x y z
N MET A 1 -3.52 -36.34 -1.16
CA MET A 1 -3.59 -34.88 -1.11
C MET A 1 -4.74 -34.49 -2.02
N SER A 2 -5.84 -34.01 -1.44
CA SER A 2 -7.03 -33.63 -2.20
C SER A 2 -6.75 -32.29 -2.85
N VAL A 3 -6.70 -32.27 -4.18
CA VAL A 3 -6.78 -31.02 -4.96
C VAL A 3 -8.10 -30.38 -4.56
N ALA A 4 -8.06 -29.16 -4.03
CA ALA A 4 -9.27 -28.38 -3.78
C ALA A 4 -10.04 -28.30 -5.10
N GLN A 5 -11.27 -28.81 -5.10
CA GLN A 5 -12.17 -28.66 -6.24
C GLN A 5 -12.36 -27.16 -6.45
N SER A 6 -12.15 -26.67 -7.67
CA SER A 6 -12.45 -25.30 -8.05
C SER A 6 -13.91 -25.02 -7.71
N GLU A 7 -14.16 -24.16 -6.73
CA GLU A 7 -15.52 -23.70 -6.44
C GLU A 7 -16.12 -23.09 -7.72
N PRO A 8 -17.42 -23.35 -8.00
CA PRO A 8 -18.10 -22.72 -9.13
C PRO A 8 -17.99 -21.20 -9.00
N SER A 9 -17.74 -20.51 -10.13
CA SER A 9 -17.47 -19.06 -10.16
C SER A 9 -18.44 -18.31 -9.24
N GLN A 10 -17.94 -17.86 -8.09
CA GLN A 10 -18.65 -16.89 -7.28
C GLN A 10 -18.87 -15.64 -8.14
N ASP A 11 -20.00 -14.97 -7.97
CA ASP A 11 -20.45 -13.87 -8.82
C ASP A 11 -19.53 -12.64 -8.62
N SER A 12 -18.42 -12.58 -9.35
CA SER A 12 -17.45 -11.48 -9.36
C SER A 12 -18.10 -10.19 -9.86
N LYS A 13 -17.93 -9.06 -9.19
CA LYS A 13 -18.31 -7.73 -9.72
C LYS A 13 -17.46 -7.34 -10.93
N ILE A 14 -16.26 -7.88 -11.06
CA ILE A 14 -15.41 -7.69 -12.24
C ILE A 14 -15.94 -8.59 -13.37
N LYS A 15 -16.48 -7.99 -14.43
CA LYS A 15 -17.12 -8.65 -15.57
C LYS A 15 -16.33 -8.51 -16.87
N THR A 16 -15.39 -7.57 -16.95
CA THR A 16 -14.58 -7.31 -18.15
C THR A 16 -13.08 -7.27 -17.84
N ILE A 17 -12.26 -7.47 -18.88
CA ILE A 17 -10.80 -7.38 -18.74
C ILE A 17 -10.34 -5.94 -18.47
N GLU A 18 -11.08 -4.95 -18.97
CA GLU A 18 -10.86 -3.53 -18.70
C GLU A 18 -11.08 -3.21 -17.22
N GLU A 19 -12.18 -3.68 -16.62
CA GLU A 19 -12.43 -3.55 -15.18
C GLU A 19 -11.31 -4.23 -14.38
N LEU A 20 -10.92 -5.47 -14.72
CA LEU A 20 -9.83 -6.16 -14.01
C LEU A 20 -8.53 -5.33 -14.01
N ARG A 21 -8.20 -4.71 -15.15
CA ARG A 21 -7.01 -3.83 -15.26
C ARG A 21 -7.15 -2.57 -14.42
N GLU A 22 -8.34 -1.99 -14.33
CA GLU A 22 -8.61 -0.83 -13.47
C GLU A 22 -8.45 -1.19 -11.99
N TYR A 23 -8.99 -2.33 -11.55
CA TYR A 23 -8.80 -2.85 -10.19
C TYR A 23 -7.32 -3.05 -9.88
N LEU A 24 -6.57 -3.73 -10.76
CA LEU A 24 -5.13 -3.94 -10.58
C LEU A 24 -4.35 -2.61 -10.54
N TYR A 25 -4.74 -1.61 -11.34
CA TYR A 25 -4.15 -0.27 -11.25
C TYR A 25 -4.44 0.41 -9.92
N LYS A 26 -5.68 0.33 -9.41
CA LYS A 26 -6.02 0.82 -8.06
C LYS A 26 -5.25 0.06 -6.97
N GLY A 27 -4.97 -1.23 -7.17
CA GLY A 27 -4.08 -2.01 -6.30
C GLY A 27 -2.66 -1.45 -6.26
N LEU A 28 -2.06 -1.12 -7.41
CA LEU A 28 -0.74 -0.45 -7.44
C LEU A 28 -0.74 0.86 -6.65
N GLN A 29 -1.80 1.65 -6.80
CA GLN A 29 -1.93 2.91 -6.10
C GLN A 29 -2.06 2.70 -4.58
N LEU A 30 -2.77 1.66 -4.16
CA LEU A 30 -2.96 1.27 -2.77
C LEU A 30 -1.64 0.89 -2.10
N GLU A 31 -0.90 -0.08 -2.67
CA GLU A 31 0.40 -0.51 -2.15
C GLU A 31 1.41 0.64 -2.11
N HIS A 32 1.37 1.54 -3.09
CA HIS A 32 2.23 2.71 -3.06
C HIS A 32 1.81 3.70 -1.97
N ALA A 33 0.51 3.89 -1.71
CA ALA A 33 0.02 4.91 -0.80
C ALA A 33 0.33 4.62 0.69
N THR A 34 0.67 3.38 1.05
CA THR A 34 1.14 2.98 2.39
C THR A 34 2.61 3.32 2.63
N LEU A 35 3.43 3.37 1.57
CA LEU A 35 4.88 3.59 1.65
C LEU A 35 5.28 4.97 2.23
N PRO A 36 4.77 6.13 1.73
CA PRO A 36 5.16 7.43 2.28
C PRO A 36 4.87 7.60 3.78
N PRO A 37 3.70 7.20 4.34
CA PRO A 37 3.47 7.18 5.78
C PRO A 37 4.49 6.33 6.56
N TYR A 38 4.76 5.09 6.12
CA TYR A 38 5.69 4.18 6.78
C TYR A 38 7.12 4.73 6.77
N LEU A 39 7.58 5.25 5.63
CA LEU A 39 8.92 5.82 5.49
C LEU A 39 9.08 7.12 6.29
N THR A 40 8.03 7.96 6.36
CA THR A 40 8.06 9.20 7.15
C THR A 40 8.23 8.89 8.63
N ALA A 41 7.48 7.94 9.17
CA ALA A 41 7.66 7.50 10.55
C ALA A 41 9.02 6.83 10.77
N LEU A 42 9.42 5.91 9.90
CA LEU A 42 10.69 5.18 9.99
C LEU A 42 11.89 6.12 10.10
N TYR A 43 11.97 7.13 9.24
CA TYR A 43 13.12 8.04 9.20
C TYR A 43 13.04 9.19 10.20
N SER A 44 11.90 9.37 10.86
CA SER A 44 11.79 10.27 12.02
C SER A 44 12.44 9.70 13.28
N LEU A 45 12.64 8.39 13.38
CA LEU A 45 13.27 7.76 14.54
C LEU A 45 14.70 8.27 14.76
N HIS A 46 15.06 8.52 16.01
CA HIS A 46 16.43 8.88 16.37
C HIS A 46 17.39 7.71 16.05
N PRO A 47 18.56 7.98 15.42
CA PRO A 47 19.52 6.94 15.10
C PRO A 47 19.95 6.14 16.34
N GLY A 48 19.90 4.80 16.24
CA GLY A 48 20.29 3.89 17.33
C GLY A 48 19.27 3.77 18.48
N LYS A 49 18.07 4.34 18.33
CA LYS A 49 16.92 4.14 19.23
C LYS A 49 15.85 3.27 18.55
N ASN A 50 14.94 2.73 19.35
CA ASN A 50 13.77 1.95 18.88
C ASN A 50 14.13 0.91 17.81
N SER A 51 15.12 0.06 18.08
CA SER A 51 15.59 -0.95 17.10
C SER A 51 14.46 -1.84 16.61
N ASP A 52 13.53 -2.20 17.50
CA ASP A 52 12.40 -3.07 17.18
C ASP A 52 11.41 -2.37 16.25
N ALA A 53 11.01 -1.13 16.57
CA ALA A 53 10.13 -0.35 15.71
C ALA A 53 10.77 -0.04 14.35
N TRP A 54 12.07 0.31 14.34
CA TRP A 54 12.81 0.55 13.11
C TRP A 54 12.83 -0.70 12.23
N HIS A 55 13.09 -1.87 12.82
CA HIS A 55 13.12 -3.13 12.08
C HIS A 55 11.74 -3.49 11.53
N VAL A 56 10.70 -3.46 12.38
CA VAL A 56 9.32 -3.76 11.99
C VAL A 56 8.86 -2.88 10.83
N ILE A 57 8.96 -1.55 10.96
CA ILE A 57 8.47 -0.63 9.93
C ILE A 57 9.28 -0.78 8.64
N ARG A 58 10.60 -0.99 8.74
CA ARG A 58 11.44 -1.19 7.56
C ARG A 58 11.08 -2.47 6.80
N VAL A 59 10.87 -3.59 7.49
CA VAL A 59 10.54 -4.85 6.80
C VAL A 59 9.17 -4.73 6.13
N VAL A 60 8.17 -4.18 6.83
CA VAL A 60 6.85 -3.91 6.22
C VAL A 60 6.99 -3.02 4.98
N ALA A 61 7.71 -1.90 5.05
CA ALA A 61 7.90 -1.04 3.87
C ALA A 61 8.64 -1.71 2.70
N VAL A 62 9.44 -2.75 2.96
CA VAL A 62 10.07 -3.55 1.90
C VAL A 62 9.08 -4.55 1.30
N GLU A 63 8.21 -5.13 2.12
CA GLU A 63 7.12 -6.02 1.68
C GLU A 63 6.07 -5.24 0.86
N GLU A 64 5.72 -4.02 1.23
CA GLU A 64 4.84 -3.16 0.40
C GLU A 64 5.43 -2.87 -1.00
N MET A 65 6.76 -2.77 -1.11
CA MET A 65 7.44 -2.69 -2.43
C MET A 65 7.37 -4.02 -3.21
N LEU A 66 7.38 -5.15 -2.50
CA LEU A 66 7.16 -6.48 -3.10
C LEU A 66 5.72 -6.56 -3.62
N HIS A 67 4.73 -6.15 -2.82
CA HIS A 67 3.33 -6.13 -3.21
C HIS A 67 3.10 -5.30 -4.47
N LEU A 68 3.65 -4.08 -4.49
CA LEU A 68 3.62 -3.21 -5.66
C LEU A 68 4.18 -3.91 -6.92
N THR A 69 5.27 -4.68 -6.77
CA THR A 69 5.88 -5.46 -7.87
C THR A 69 4.98 -6.62 -8.31
N LEU A 70 4.40 -7.37 -7.37
CA LEU A 70 3.51 -8.50 -7.65
C LEU A 70 2.25 -8.04 -8.40
N VAL A 71 1.61 -6.96 -7.95
CA VAL A 71 0.44 -6.39 -8.63
C VAL A 71 0.81 -5.90 -10.02
N ALA A 72 2.00 -5.32 -10.21
CA ALA A 72 2.49 -4.91 -11.53
C ALA A 72 2.69 -6.10 -12.47
N ASN A 73 3.24 -7.20 -11.97
CA ASN A 73 3.37 -8.45 -12.72
C ASN A 73 2.01 -9.00 -13.16
N VAL A 74 1.02 -9.03 -12.26
CA VAL A 74 -0.34 -9.48 -12.58
C VAL A 74 -0.98 -8.56 -13.62
N LEU A 75 -0.87 -7.24 -13.47
CA LEU A 75 -1.39 -6.26 -14.44
C LEU A 75 -0.77 -6.44 -15.82
N ASN A 76 0.56 -6.61 -15.90
CA ASN A 76 1.25 -6.90 -17.14
C ASN A 76 0.76 -8.22 -17.76
N ALA A 77 0.63 -9.28 -16.95
CA ALA A 77 0.27 -10.62 -17.42
C ALA A 77 -1.12 -10.65 -18.07
N VAL A 78 -2.08 -9.86 -17.58
CA VAL A 78 -3.43 -9.73 -18.16
C VAL A 78 -3.49 -8.71 -19.32
N GLY A 79 -2.34 -8.29 -19.85
CA GLY A 79 -2.22 -7.37 -20.98
C GLY A 79 -2.44 -5.90 -20.63
N GLY A 80 -2.41 -5.55 -19.35
CA GLY A 80 -2.37 -4.16 -18.87
C GLY A 80 -0.95 -3.58 -18.93
N THR A 81 -0.79 -2.36 -18.47
CA THR A 81 0.51 -1.66 -18.40
C THR A 81 0.53 -0.82 -17.13
N PRO A 82 1.39 -1.13 -16.14
CA PRO A 82 1.59 -0.29 -14.96
C PRO A 82 1.95 1.14 -15.36
N GLU A 83 1.37 2.13 -14.66
CA GLU A 83 1.65 3.54 -14.92
C GLU A 83 1.76 4.34 -13.61
N LEU A 84 2.96 4.36 -13.04
CA LEU A 84 3.24 4.99 -11.74
C LEU A 84 3.51 6.50 -11.84
N THR A 85 3.58 7.06 -13.06
CA THR A 85 3.86 8.49 -13.30
C THR A 85 2.61 9.28 -13.69
N ARG A 86 1.45 8.63 -13.73
CA ARG A 86 0.17 9.28 -13.98
C ARG A 86 -0.16 10.26 -12.85
N SER A 87 -0.69 11.42 -13.22
CA SER A 87 -1.25 12.39 -12.26
C SER A 87 -2.25 11.71 -11.33
N GLY A 88 -2.11 11.95 -10.03
CA GLY A 88 -2.94 11.33 -8.99
C GLY A 88 -2.47 9.95 -8.52
N PHE A 89 -1.45 9.33 -9.15
CA PHE A 89 -0.90 8.05 -8.65
C PHE A 89 -0.32 8.21 -7.24
N VAL A 90 0.49 9.25 -7.02
CA VAL A 90 0.89 9.65 -5.66
C VAL A 90 -0.23 10.51 -5.08
N PRO A 91 -0.88 10.09 -3.99
CA PRO A 91 -1.96 10.85 -3.42
C PRO A 91 -1.44 12.12 -2.73
N ASN A 92 -2.31 13.12 -2.65
CA ASN A 92 -2.05 14.29 -1.81
C ASN A 92 -2.35 13.92 -0.35
N TYR A 93 -1.31 13.86 0.49
CA TYR A 93 -1.50 13.59 1.92
C TYR A 93 -1.97 14.84 2.70
N PRO A 94 -2.81 14.70 3.73
CA PRO A 94 -3.44 13.44 4.14
C PRO A 94 -4.43 12.94 3.09
N THR A 95 -4.47 11.63 2.90
CA THR A 95 -5.33 10.96 1.92
C THR A 95 -6.20 9.92 2.61
N ARG A 96 -7.15 9.32 1.90
CA ARG A 96 -8.00 8.25 2.43
C ARG A 96 -7.76 6.97 1.65
N LEU A 97 -7.54 5.89 2.39
CA LEU A 97 -7.35 4.57 1.81
C LEU A 97 -8.69 3.81 1.73
N PRO A 98 -8.85 2.95 0.72
CA PRO A 98 -10.11 2.30 0.35
C PRO A 98 -10.62 1.18 1.26
N CYS A 99 -9.93 0.94 2.36
CA CYS A 99 -9.98 -0.34 3.04
C CYS A 99 -9.78 -0.12 4.54
N GLY A 100 -10.63 -0.75 5.33
CA GLY A 100 -10.67 -0.61 6.78
C GLY A 100 -12.11 -0.56 7.30
N PRO A 101 -12.37 -1.03 8.53
CA PRO A 101 -13.72 -1.03 9.08
C PRO A 101 -14.30 0.39 9.22
N ASP A 102 -13.43 1.37 9.44
CA ASP A 102 -13.77 2.76 9.71
C ASP A 102 -13.17 3.67 8.64
N ASP A 103 -13.83 4.79 8.36
CA ASP A 103 -13.28 5.85 7.49
C ASP A 103 -12.15 6.61 8.21
N PHE A 104 -11.00 6.80 7.56
CA PHE A 104 -9.90 7.61 8.09
C PHE A 104 -8.96 8.22 7.08
N GLU A 105 -8.31 9.28 7.57
CA GLU A 105 -7.20 9.93 6.92
C GLU A 105 -5.88 9.27 7.32
N VAL A 106 -5.07 9.00 6.29
CA VAL A 106 -3.70 8.56 6.38
C VAL A 106 -2.82 9.79 6.20
N HIS A 107 -2.05 10.10 7.24
CA HIS A 107 -1.23 11.29 7.32
C HIS A 107 0.26 10.95 7.24
N LEU A 108 1.06 11.90 6.80
CA LEU A 108 2.51 11.85 6.93
C LEU A 108 2.89 12.37 8.32
N ARG A 109 3.21 11.45 9.23
CA ARG A 109 3.53 11.76 10.65
C ARG A 109 4.90 11.19 11.05
N PRO A 110 5.59 11.82 12.01
CA PRO A 110 6.70 11.16 12.68
C PRO A 110 6.20 9.92 13.44
N PHE A 111 7.13 9.03 13.81
CA PHE A 111 6.83 7.88 14.63
C PHE A 111 6.25 8.33 15.97
N SER A 112 5.00 7.95 16.19
CA SER A 112 4.21 8.27 17.37
C SER A 112 3.11 7.21 17.54
N ARG A 113 2.34 7.30 18.63
CA ARG A 113 1.20 6.41 18.84
C ARG A 113 0.13 6.59 17.76
N GLU A 114 -0.07 7.83 17.31
CA GLU A 114 -1.03 8.18 16.25
C GLU A 114 -0.58 7.66 14.88
N ALA A 115 0.72 7.69 14.59
CA ALA A 115 1.26 7.04 13.39
C ALA A 115 1.05 5.52 13.44
N LEU A 116 1.37 4.89 14.59
CA LEU A 116 1.17 3.45 14.75
C LEU A 116 -0.32 3.04 14.67
N ASP A 117 -1.23 3.83 15.26
CA ASP A 117 -2.68 3.62 15.11
C ASP A 117 -3.09 3.67 13.65
N THR A 118 -2.56 4.61 12.87
CA THR A 118 -2.79 4.67 11.43
C THR A 118 -2.35 3.36 10.75
N PHE A 119 -1.16 2.84 11.08
CA PHE A 119 -0.63 1.60 10.48
C PHE A 119 -1.48 0.38 10.84
N LEU A 120 -1.88 0.27 12.12
CA LEU A 120 -2.78 -0.78 12.58
C LEU A 120 -4.11 -0.76 11.86
N ARG A 121 -4.63 0.43 11.51
CA ARG A 121 -5.89 0.58 10.80
C ARG A 121 -5.79 0.23 9.32
N ILE A 122 -4.66 0.53 8.69
CA ILE A 122 -4.37 0.15 7.29
C ILE A 122 -4.38 -1.38 7.18
N GLU A 123 -3.65 -2.06 8.06
CA GLU A 123 -3.45 -3.52 7.99
C GLU A 123 -4.55 -4.31 8.71
N LYS A 124 -5.59 -3.66 9.24
CA LYS A 124 -6.55 -4.34 10.12
C LYS A 124 -7.34 -5.40 9.34
N PRO A 125 -7.31 -6.68 9.74
CA PRO A 125 -8.15 -7.68 9.12
C PRO A 125 -9.62 -7.35 9.40
N ALA A 126 -10.44 -7.33 8.35
CA ALA A 126 -11.89 -7.17 8.45
C ALA A 126 -12.61 -8.13 7.49
N PRO A 127 -12.55 -9.44 7.74
CA PRO A 127 -13.21 -10.43 6.89
C PRO A 127 -14.73 -10.19 6.90
N ALA A 128 -15.32 -10.15 5.71
CA ALA A 128 -16.76 -9.97 5.58
C ALA A 128 -17.51 -11.21 6.10
N ALA A 129 -18.62 -10.99 6.82
CA ALA A 129 -19.46 -12.10 7.28
C ALA A 129 -20.22 -12.75 6.12
N ASN A 130 -20.61 -11.92 5.14
CA ASN A 130 -21.40 -12.28 3.97
C ASN A 130 -20.90 -11.50 2.74
N GLU A 131 -21.29 -11.93 1.53
CA GLU A 131 -20.88 -11.29 0.26
C GLU A 131 -21.21 -9.79 0.20
N GLU A 132 -22.38 -9.41 0.71
CA GLU A 132 -22.85 -8.00 0.71
C GLU A 132 -22.01 -7.12 1.64
N ASP A 133 -21.45 -7.68 2.71
CA ASP A 133 -20.68 -6.94 3.72
C ASP A 133 -19.27 -6.58 3.24
N ARG A 134 -18.82 -7.17 2.11
CA ARG A 134 -17.54 -6.84 1.47
C ARG A 134 -17.54 -5.42 0.92
N PHE A 135 -18.71 -4.90 0.54
CA PHE A 135 -18.89 -3.60 -0.10
C PHE A 135 -19.59 -2.64 0.87
N VAL A 136 -18.84 -1.68 1.39
CA VAL A 136 -19.32 -0.74 2.41
C VAL A 136 -19.65 0.60 1.72
N PRO A 137 -20.84 1.20 1.98
CA PRO A 137 -21.15 2.53 1.50
C PRO A 137 -20.17 3.60 2.02
N MET A 138 -19.81 4.53 1.15
CA MET A 138 -19.04 5.71 1.54
C MET A 138 -19.88 6.65 2.42
N ASP A 139 -19.31 7.10 3.54
CA ASP A 139 -19.88 8.16 4.36
C ASP A 139 -19.44 9.54 3.87
N TRP A 140 -20.12 10.04 2.84
CA TRP A 140 -19.82 11.33 2.22
C TRP A 140 -19.92 12.53 3.17
N ALA A 141 -20.71 12.38 4.24
CA ALA A 141 -20.84 13.42 5.27
C ALA A 141 -19.60 13.43 6.18
N ALA A 142 -19.11 12.27 6.59
CA ALA A 142 -17.83 12.15 7.31
C ALA A 142 -16.64 12.69 6.49
N LEU A 143 -16.72 12.60 5.16
CA LEU A 143 -15.73 13.18 4.24
C LEU A 143 -15.85 14.71 4.08
N GLY A 144 -16.92 15.34 4.58
CA GLY A 144 -17.19 16.75 4.32
C GLY A 144 -17.48 17.06 2.85
N LEU A 145 -17.74 16.03 2.03
CA LEU A 145 -18.00 16.14 0.60
C LEU A 145 -19.51 16.21 0.29
N ALA A 146 -20.38 15.89 1.26
CA ALA A 146 -21.81 16.09 1.18
C ALA A 146 -22.41 16.50 2.53
N SER A 147 -23.30 17.50 2.54
CA SER A 147 -23.93 18.01 3.77
C SER A 147 -25.11 17.17 4.28
N ASP A 148 -25.67 16.30 3.44
CA ASP A 148 -26.85 15.47 3.70
C ASP A 148 -26.57 13.96 3.58
N GLY A 149 -25.31 13.57 3.39
CA GLY A 149 -24.88 12.18 3.21
C GLY A 149 -25.20 11.60 1.82
N VAL A 150 -25.80 12.38 0.92
CA VAL A 150 -26.05 11.94 -0.46
C VAL A 150 -24.75 11.93 -1.24
N ALA A 151 -24.54 10.90 -2.06
CA ALA A 151 -23.35 10.82 -2.91
C ALA A 151 -23.21 12.06 -3.80
N PRO A 152 -21.98 12.61 -3.95
CA PRO A 152 -21.72 13.68 -4.89
C PRO A 152 -22.19 13.32 -6.32
N PRO A 153 -22.55 14.30 -7.16
CA PRO A 153 -22.85 14.06 -8.57
C PRO A 153 -21.68 13.36 -9.27
N SER A 154 -21.97 12.57 -10.31
CA SER A 154 -20.96 11.75 -11.02
C SER A 154 -19.74 12.54 -11.51
N GLU A 155 -19.94 13.78 -11.95
CA GLU A 155 -18.85 14.69 -12.36
C GLU A 155 -17.89 14.97 -11.19
N LYS A 156 -18.44 15.19 -9.98
CA LYS A 156 -17.64 15.45 -8.80
C LYS A 156 -16.93 14.19 -8.30
N LEU A 157 -17.56 13.02 -8.43
CA LEU A 157 -16.94 11.74 -8.12
C LEU A 157 -15.74 11.48 -9.04
N ALA A 158 -15.87 11.76 -10.33
CA ALA A 158 -14.76 11.65 -11.28
C ALA A 158 -13.60 12.59 -10.92
N GLU A 159 -13.88 13.82 -10.52
CA GLU A 159 -12.84 14.75 -10.02
C GLU A 159 -12.13 14.22 -8.77
N ILE A 160 -12.87 13.62 -7.83
CA ILE A 160 -12.32 13.07 -6.57
C ILE A 160 -11.42 11.86 -6.86
N GLU A 161 -11.84 10.99 -7.78
CA GLU A 161 -11.03 9.86 -8.22
C GLU A 161 -9.77 10.33 -8.95
N GLU A 162 -9.88 11.31 -9.83
CA GLU A 162 -8.74 11.85 -10.58
C GLU A 162 -7.75 12.60 -9.66
N SER A 163 -8.23 13.29 -8.63
CA SER A 163 -7.39 14.01 -7.68
C SER A 163 -6.62 13.12 -6.71
N GLY A 164 -6.96 11.82 -6.64
CA GLY A 164 -6.39 10.89 -5.66
C GLY A 164 -6.74 11.27 -4.20
N THR A 165 -7.82 12.03 -4.00
CA THR A 165 -8.25 12.46 -2.66
C THR A 165 -8.87 11.32 -1.86
N VAL A 166 -9.63 10.47 -2.54
CA VAL A 166 -10.15 9.21 -1.99
C VAL A 166 -9.63 8.10 -2.89
N LEU A 167 -8.76 7.27 -2.35
CA LEU A 167 -8.27 6.10 -3.07
C LEU A 167 -9.25 4.93 -2.95
N GLY A 168 -9.29 4.10 -4.00
CA GLY A 168 -9.95 2.80 -4.12
C GLY A 168 -11.46 2.72 -3.80
N LEU A 169 -12.20 3.72 -4.25
CA LEU A 169 -13.61 3.52 -4.57
C LEU A 169 -13.77 2.32 -5.52
N VAL A 170 -14.83 1.54 -5.34
CA VAL A 170 -15.14 0.38 -6.19
C VAL A 170 -15.29 0.85 -7.65
N PRO A 171 -14.44 0.39 -8.59
CA PRO A 171 -14.60 0.68 -10.01
C PRO A 171 -16.03 0.42 -10.50
N GLY A 172 -16.60 1.38 -11.22
CA GLY A 172 -17.98 1.34 -11.72
C GLY A 172 -19.07 1.62 -10.67
N GLU A 173 -18.77 1.52 -9.37
CA GLU A 173 -19.67 1.84 -8.26
C GLU A 173 -18.98 2.78 -7.25
N PRO A 174 -18.63 4.03 -7.63
CA PRO A 174 -17.80 4.94 -6.84
C PRO A 174 -18.49 5.47 -5.56
N THR A 175 -19.63 4.89 -5.18
CA THR A 175 -20.32 5.10 -3.90
C THR A 175 -19.98 4.06 -2.85
N LEU A 176 -19.24 3.02 -3.22
CA LEU A 176 -18.83 1.93 -2.34
C LEU A 176 -17.31 1.89 -2.21
N ARG A 177 -16.87 1.28 -1.11
CA ARG A 177 -15.49 0.90 -0.81
C ARG A 177 -15.44 -0.55 -0.33
N PHE A 178 -14.25 -1.10 -0.18
CA PHE A 178 -14.06 -2.43 0.41
C PHE A 178 -13.99 -2.36 1.93
N ALA A 179 -14.38 -3.45 2.60
CA ALA A 179 -14.26 -3.57 4.05
C ALA A 179 -12.79 -3.65 4.52
N SER A 180 -11.91 -4.27 3.72
CA SER A 180 -10.47 -4.41 3.96
C SER A 180 -9.67 -4.52 2.65
N ILE A 181 -8.34 -4.43 2.73
CA ILE A 181 -7.42 -4.60 1.60
C ILE A 181 -7.47 -6.05 1.14
N GLY A 182 -7.59 -6.98 2.09
CA GLY A 182 -7.83 -8.39 1.81
C GLY A 182 -9.10 -8.62 0.97
N GLU A 183 -10.22 -7.98 1.32
CA GLU A 183 -11.48 -8.10 0.55
C GLU A 183 -11.37 -7.50 -0.86
N PHE A 184 -10.58 -6.43 -1.03
CA PHE A 184 -10.28 -5.85 -2.33
C PHE A 184 -9.51 -6.85 -3.22
N TYR A 185 -8.44 -7.48 -2.71
CA TYR A 185 -7.69 -8.47 -3.48
C TYR A 185 -8.45 -9.77 -3.72
N GLU A 186 -9.30 -10.18 -2.79
CA GLU A 186 -10.22 -11.29 -2.98
C GLU A 186 -11.14 -11.05 -4.20
N GLU A 187 -11.64 -9.82 -4.38
CA GLU A 187 -12.43 -9.47 -5.56
C GLU A 187 -11.62 -9.56 -6.87
N ILE A 188 -10.36 -9.13 -6.86
CA ILE A 188 -9.47 -9.26 -8.01
C ILE A 188 -9.23 -10.73 -8.36
N MET A 189 -8.97 -11.59 -7.36
CA MET A 189 -8.78 -13.02 -7.57
C MET A 189 -10.04 -13.69 -8.14
N ARG A 190 -11.23 -13.32 -7.66
CA ARG A 190 -12.51 -13.77 -8.23
C ARG A 190 -12.69 -13.32 -9.68
N GLY A 191 -12.36 -12.06 -9.98
CA GLY A 191 -12.36 -11.53 -11.35
C GLY A 191 -11.43 -12.30 -12.29
N ILE A 192 -10.20 -12.58 -11.86
CA ILE A 192 -9.24 -13.39 -12.63
C ILE A 192 -9.80 -14.77 -12.92
N ASN A 193 -10.34 -15.45 -11.89
CA ASN A 193 -10.90 -16.79 -12.05
C ASN A 193 -12.10 -16.78 -13.02
N HIS A 194 -13.04 -15.87 -12.83
CA HIS A 194 -14.23 -15.70 -13.66
C HIS A 194 -13.90 -15.45 -15.13
N LEU A 195 -13.05 -14.45 -15.40
CA LEU A 195 -12.70 -14.05 -16.76
C LEU A 195 -11.87 -15.11 -17.47
N GLU A 196 -10.93 -15.76 -16.79
CA GLU A 196 -10.15 -16.85 -17.39
C GLU A 196 -11.03 -18.08 -17.64
N ASP A 197 -12.06 -18.36 -16.83
CA ASP A 197 -12.98 -19.47 -17.08
C ASP A 197 -13.77 -19.22 -18.37
N GLN A 198 -14.27 -17.99 -18.56
CA GLN A 198 -14.94 -17.58 -19.78
C GLN A 198 -14.01 -17.64 -21.00
N ALA A 199 -12.78 -17.13 -20.88
CA ALA A 199 -11.80 -17.15 -21.96
C ALA A 199 -11.46 -18.59 -22.37
N ARG A 200 -11.22 -19.49 -21.41
CA ARG A 200 -10.92 -20.90 -21.67
C ARG A 200 -12.06 -21.62 -22.37
N GLN A 201 -13.31 -21.32 -22.00
CA GLN A 201 -14.49 -21.87 -22.72
C GLN A 201 -14.53 -21.43 -24.19
N ALA A 202 -14.03 -20.22 -24.49
CA ALA A 202 -13.88 -19.71 -25.85
C ALA A 202 -12.58 -20.17 -26.55
N GLY A 203 -11.74 -20.99 -25.91
CA GLY A 203 -10.46 -21.43 -26.45
C GLY A 203 -9.35 -20.36 -26.43
N THR A 204 -9.49 -19.33 -25.59
CA THR A 204 -8.53 -18.24 -25.40
C THR A 204 -8.06 -18.17 -23.94
N THR A 205 -7.29 -17.14 -23.59
CA THR A 205 -6.86 -16.83 -22.22
C THR A 205 -6.85 -15.32 -22.01
N ILE A 206 -7.03 -14.87 -20.77
CA ILE A 206 -6.85 -13.46 -20.40
C ILE A 206 -5.38 -13.07 -20.23
N PHE A 207 -4.50 -14.07 -20.05
CA PHE A 207 -3.06 -13.88 -19.84
C PHE A 207 -2.35 -13.62 -21.17
N THR A 208 -2.55 -12.42 -21.69
CA THR A 208 -2.12 -11.97 -23.03
C THR A 208 -0.91 -11.05 -22.99
N GLY A 209 -0.36 -10.80 -21.80
CA GLY A 209 0.80 -9.94 -21.56
C GLY A 209 2.10 -10.43 -22.17
N GLU A 210 3.03 -9.51 -22.36
CA GLU A 210 4.39 -9.80 -22.82
C GLU A 210 5.23 -10.40 -21.68
N PRO A 211 5.74 -11.64 -21.79
CA PRO A 211 6.55 -12.27 -20.74
C PRO A 211 7.80 -11.45 -20.36
N ALA A 212 8.37 -10.71 -21.32
CA ALA A 212 9.52 -9.85 -21.10
C ALA A 212 9.26 -8.65 -20.16
N ARG A 213 8.00 -8.40 -19.79
CA ARG A 213 7.61 -7.37 -18.81
C ARG A 213 7.45 -7.93 -17.39
N GLN A 214 7.58 -9.23 -17.18
CA GLN A 214 7.58 -9.79 -15.83
C GLN A 214 8.88 -9.44 -15.11
N VAL A 215 8.74 -8.97 -13.88
CA VAL A 215 9.84 -8.90 -12.92
C VAL A 215 10.00 -10.28 -12.30
N THR A 216 11.23 -10.78 -12.26
CA THR A 216 11.57 -12.09 -11.69
C THR A 216 12.44 -11.91 -10.42
N PRO A 217 12.57 -12.95 -9.57
CA PRO A 217 13.33 -12.86 -8.31
C PRO A 217 14.77 -12.31 -8.44
N GLU A 218 15.42 -12.51 -9.60
CA GLU A 218 16.78 -12.01 -9.84
C GLU A 218 16.90 -10.48 -9.82
N TYR A 219 15.79 -9.74 -9.94
CA TYR A 219 15.75 -8.28 -9.90
C TYR A 219 15.23 -7.70 -8.58
N PHE A 220 14.74 -8.53 -7.68
CA PHE A 220 14.15 -8.11 -6.41
C PHE A 220 14.65 -8.98 -5.27
N TYR A 221 15.64 -8.47 -4.54
CA TYR A 221 16.18 -9.13 -3.37
C TYR A 221 15.59 -8.50 -2.11
N SER A 222 14.70 -9.21 -1.44
CA SER A 222 14.17 -8.83 -0.14
C SER A 222 14.27 -9.97 0.86
N GLY A 223 14.11 -9.64 2.14
CA GLY A 223 14.04 -10.63 3.22
C GLY A 223 12.61 -11.01 3.59
N GLY A 224 11.61 -10.59 2.82
CA GLY A 224 10.17 -10.78 3.11
C GLY A 224 9.43 -11.48 1.96
N GLY A 225 10.09 -12.40 1.27
CA GLY A 225 9.52 -13.18 0.16
C GLY A 225 10.13 -12.91 -1.22
N ASP A 226 9.82 -13.82 -2.15
CA ASP A 226 10.29 -13.81 -3.53
C ASP A 226 9.20 -13.24 -4.47
N VAL A 227 9.62 -12.49 -5.49
CA VAL A 227 8.72 -12.06 -6.57
C VAL A 227 8.22 -13.27 -7.35
N ILE A 228 6.91 -13.34 -7.57
CA ILE A 228 6.29 -14.40 -8.38
C ILE A 228 6.19 -13.90 -9.82
N GLU A 229 6.81 -14.63 -10.75
CA GLU A 229 6.58 -14.46 -12.19
C GLU A 229 5.17 -14.97 -12.53
N VAL A 230 4.36 -14.12 -13.15
CA VAL A 230 2.96 -14.42 -13.45
C VAL A 230 2.82 -14.87 -14.90
N THR A 231 2.65 -16.18 -15.09
CA THR A 231 2.50 -16.82 -16.41
C THR A 231 1.08 -17.29 -16.70
N GLY A 232 0.17 -17.19 -15.72
CA GLY A 232 -1.21 -17.66 -15.84
C GLY A 232 -2.00 -17.52 -14.53
N ARG A 233 -3.20 -18.12 -14.51
CA ARG A 233 -4.14 -18.06 -13.37
C ARG A 233 -3.49 -18.41 -12.04
N ASP A 234 -2.87 -19.58 -11.97
CA ASP A 234 -2.38 -20.13 -10.69
C ASP A 234 -1.30 -19.23 -10.08
N THR A 235 -0.36 -18.74 -10.90
CA THR A 235 0.68 -17.80 -10.47
C THR A 235 0.12 -16.41 -10.14
N ALA A 236 -0.94 -15.97 -10.83
CA ALA A 236 -1.57 -14.68 -10.55
C ALA A 236 -2.32 -14.70 -9.21
N VAL A 237 -3.09 -15.76 -8.96
CA VAL A 237 -3.78 -15.98 -7.69
C VAL A 237 -2.76 -16.13 -6.56
N ALA A 238 -1.67 -16.87 -6.77
CA ALA A 238 -0.61 -16.99 -5.77
C ALA A 238 0.05 -15.63 -5.45
N ALA A 239 0.32 -14.80 -6.45
CA ALA A 239 0.89 -13.47 -6.26
C ALA A 239 -0.03 -12.56 -5.41
N LEU A 240 -1.33 -12.52 -5.72
CA LEU A 240 -2.29 -11.69 -4.97
C LEU A 240 -2.63 -12.27 -3.60
N THR A 241 -2.60 -13.60 -3.45
CA THR A 241 -2.74 -14.26 -2.14
C THR A 241 -1.60 -13.83 -1.22
N LEU A 242 -0.35 -13.83 -1.71
CA LEU A 242 0.80 -13.40 -0.93
C LEU A 242 0.65 -11.94 -0.43
N VAL A 243 0.18 -11.04 -1.28
CA VAL A 243 -0.11 -9.63 -0.89
C VAL A 243 -1.12 -9.57 0.25
N ALA A 244 -2.26 -10.26 0.11
CA ALA A 244 -3.30 -10.26 1.13
C ALA A 244 -2.85 -10.94 2.44
N GLU A 245 -2.08 -12.02 2.35
CA GLU A 245 -1.56 -12.75 3.51
C GLU A 245 -0.53 -11.94 4.30
N GLN A 246 0.38 -11.24 3.63
CA GLN A 246 1.42 -10.46 4.31
C GLN A 246 0.85 -9.23 5.02
N GLY A 247 -0.13 -8.53 4.44
CA GLY A 247 -0.79 -7.38 5.08
C GLY A 247 -1.64 -7.78 6.30
N GLU A 248 -2.79 -8.41 6.06
CA GLU A 248 -3.83 -8.65 7.08
C GLU A 248 -3.75 -10.05 7.74
N GLY A 249 -3.00 -10.97 7.12
CA GLY A 249 -3.00 -12.39 7.47
C GLY A 249 -4.16 -13.14 6.81
N LEU A 250 -3.92 -14.39 6.39
CA LEU A 250 -4.98 -15.24 5.80
C LEU A 250 -6.15 -15.39 6.78
N HIS A 251 -7.31 -14.83 6.45
CA HIS A 251 -8.49 -14.77 7.34
C HIS A 251 -8.16 -14.23 8.75
N GLY A 252 -7.20 -13.30 8.85
CA GLY A 252 -6.73 -12.74 10.11
C GLY A 252 -5.76 -13.64 10.88
N GLY A 253 -5.12 -14.62 10.24
CA GLY A 253 -4.06 -15.44 10.85
C GLY A 253 -2.83 -14.61 11.23
N ILE A 254 -2.18 -14.95 12.36
CA ILE A 254 -0.98 -14.24 12.83
C ILE A 254 0.24 -14.59 12.01
N PHE A 255 0.42 -15.89 11.75
CA PHE A 255 1.59 -16.45 11.05
C PHE A 255 1.14 -17.06 9.72
N ASP A 256 1.93 -16.84 8.68
CA ASP A 256 1.75 -17.46 7.39
C ASP A 256 2.35 -18.89 7.34
N SER A 257 2.34 -19.50 6.14
CA SER A 257 2.89 -20.85 5.93
C SER A 257 4.42 -20.96 6.09
N GLN A 258 5.13 -19.83 6.09
CA GLN A 258 6.58 -19.73 6.27
C GLN A 258 6.96 -19.29 7.69
N ASP A 259 5.97 -19.23 8.60
CA ASP A 259 6.11 -18.73 9.96
C ASP A 259 6.46 -17.25 10.06
N GLU A 260 6.21 -16.47 9.00
CA GLU A 260 6.31 -15.03 9.02
C GLU A 260 5.02 -14.42 9.56
N ILE A 261 5.16 -13.32 10.29
CA ILE A 261 4.04 -12.64 10.95
C ILE A 261 3.45 -11.57 10.02
N ALA A 262 2.12 -11.48 9.92
CA ALA A 262 1.45 -10.46 9.10
C ALA A 262 1.66 -9.03 9.65
N HIS A 263 1.55 -8.02 8.78
CA HIS A 263 1.89 -6.62 9.09
C HIS A 263 1.10 -6.09 10.27
N TYR A 264 -0.21 -6.35 10.31
CA TYR A 264 -1.07 -5.96 11.43
C TYR A 264 -0.49 -6.39 12.78
N TYR A 265 -0.09 -7.65 12.88
CA TYR A 265 0.43 -8.21 14.10
C TYR A 265 1.84 -7.71 14.40
N ARG A 266 2.68 -7.45 13.38
CA ARG A 266 3.98 -6.79 13.58
C ARG A 266 3.82 -5.42 14.22
N PHE A 267 2.89 -4.60 13.72
CA PHE A 267 2.58 -3.30 14.31
C PHE A 267 1.96 -3.42 15.70
N GLN A 268 1.09 -4.41 15.90
CA GLN A 268 0.47 -4.63 17.20
C GLN A 268 1.48 -5.03 18.29
N GLN A 269 2.59 -5.68 17.95
CA GLN A 269 3.68 -5.93 18.91
C GLN A 269 4.27 -4.62 19.45
N LEU A 270 4.40 -3.59 18.61
CA LEU A 270 4.87 -2.27 19.03
C LEU A 270 3.83 -1.57 19.91
N GLU A 271 2.54 -1.74 19.61
CA GLU A 271 1.45 -1.16 20.40
C GLU A 271 1.39 -1.80 21.80
N LYS A 272 1.45 -3.13 21.85
CA LYS A 272 1.38 -3.92 23.09
C LYS A 272 2.68 -3.93 23.87
N GLY A 273 3.81 -3.60 23.23
CA GLY A 273 5.13 -3.72 23.82
C GLY A 273 5.54 -5.18 24.07
N GLN A 274 5.07 -6.11 23.24
CA GLN A 274 5.28 -7.55 23.43
C GLN A 274 5.25 -8.32 22.11
N TYR A 275 6.19 -9.26 21.92
CA TYR A 275 6.24 -10.11 20.72
C TYR A 275 5.16 -11.19 20.70
N TYR A 276 4.67 -11.52 19.52
CA TYR A 276 3.86 -12.72 19.30
C TYR A 276 4.71 -13.99 19.30
N GLN A 277 4.12 -15.09 19.76
CA GLN A 277 4.65 -16.44 19.65
C GLN A 277 3.65 -17.35 18.94
N LYS A 278 4.16 -18.42 18.33
CA LYS A 278 3.29 -19.43 17.71
C LYS A 278 2.33 -20.01 18.73
N GLY A 279 1.04 -20.00 18.39
CA GLY A 279 -0.04 -20.47 19.25
C GLY A 279 -0.70 -19.37 20.09
N ASP A 280 -0.19 -18.13 20.05
CA ASP A 280 -0.88 -17.00 20.64
C ASP A 280 -2.24 -16.75 19.94
N PRO A 281 -3.29 -16.38 20.67
CA PRO A 281 -4.52 -15.90 20.06
C PRO A 281 -4.34 -14.46 19.54
N PRO A 282 -5.05 -14.08 18.45
CA PRO A 282 -5.07 -12.70 17.96
C PRO A 282 -5.33 -11.68 19.07
N GLY A 283 -4.52 -10.61 19.09
CA GLY A 283 -4.61 -9.53 20.07
C GLY A 283 -3.98 -9.82 21.44
N SER A 284 -3.43 -11.02 21.66
CA SER A 284 -2.91 -11.47 22.96
C SER A 284 -1.49 -12.05 22.84
N PRO A 285 -0.47 -11.23 22.53
CA PRO A 285 0.91 -11.69 22.46
C PRO A 285 1.38 -12.18 23.84
N SER A 286 2.20 -13.23 23.87
CA SER A 286 2.76 -13.79 25.12
C SER A 286 4.29 -13.82 25.19
N GLY A 287 4.96 -13.34 24.13
CA GLY A 287 6.40 -13.37 23.99
C GLY A 287 7.17 -12.36 24.85
N PRO A 288 8.48 -12.19 24.59
CA PRO A 288 9.30 -11.21 25.28
C PRO A 288 8.84 -9.77 25.05
N ASP A 289 9.27 -8.88 25.92
CA ASP A 289 8.98 -7.44 25.83
C ASP A 289 9.58 -6.81 24.57
N VAL A 290 8.84 -5.89 23.97
CA VAL A 290 9.28 -5.01 22.87
C VAL A 290 9.40 -3.61 23.43
N ASN A 291 10.59 -3.00 23.34
CA ASN A 291 10.82 -1.69 23.93
C ASN A 291 10.61 -0.57 22.90
N VAL A 292 9.65 0.32 23.19
CA VAL A 292 9.35 1.49 22.36
C VAL A 292 9.46 2.76 23.19
N ASP A 293 10.46 3.58 22.87
CA ASP A 293 10.65 4.94 23.38
C ASP A 293 9.92 5.93 22.47
N TRP A 294 8.72 6.34 22.88
CA TRP A 294 7.85 7.24 22.11
C TRP A 294 8.40 8.67 21.98
N ASP A 295 9.37 9.04 22.80
CA ASP A 295 10.03 10.36 22.76
C ASP A 295 11.29 10.34 21.86
N ALA A 296 11.68 9.17 21.35
CA ALA A 296 12.87 8.99 20.51
C ALA A 296 12.60 9.17 19.01
N ALA A 297 11.86 10.20 18.64
CA ALA A 297 11.63 10.62 17.26
C ALA A 297 11.76 12.14 17.10
N TYR A 298 12.23 12.58 15.93
CA TYR A 298 12.23 13.99 15.57
C TYR A 298 10.79 14.49 15.43
N PRO A 299 10.47 15.70 15.93
CA PRO A 299 9.11 16.25 15.89
C PRO A 299 8.80 16.80 14.49
N VAL A 300 8.65 15.93 13.50
CA VAL A 300 8.29 16.33 12.13
C VAL A 300 6.90 16.96 12.13
N LYS A 301 6.73 18.12 11.47
CA LYS A 301 5.40 18.73 11.27
C LYS A 301 4.55 17.78 10.40
N PRO A 302 3.40 17.29 10.89
CA PRO A 302 2.53 16.44 10.08
C PRO A 302 2.07 17.12 8.80
N ASP A 303 2.01 16.35 7.71
CA ASP A 303 1.48 16.76 6.41
C ASP A 303 2.06 18.07 5.85
N ILE A 304 3.33 18.34 6.16
CA ILE A 304 4.03 19.54 5.72
C ILE A 304 4.01 19.69 4.19
N LYS A 305 3.73 20.91 3.73
CA LYS A 305 3.66 21.27 2.30
C LYS A 305 4.79 22.19 1.90
N LEU A 306 5.13 22.24 0.60
CA LEU A 306 6.06 23.24 0.06
C LEU A 306 5.64 24.67 0.43
N ALA A 307 4.33 24.95 0.47
CA ALA A 307 3.79 26.25 0.88
C ALA A 307 4.15 26.63 2.34
N ASP A 308 4.34 25.65 3.22
CA ASP A 308 4.77 25.88 4.60
C ASP A 308 6.26 26.23 4.70
N LEU A 309 7.05 25.90 3.68
CA LEU A 309 8.51 26.03 3.67
C LEU A 309 8.98 27.37 3.09
N VAL A 310 8.08 28.26 2.67
CA VAL A 310 8.42 29.57 2.07
C VAL A 310 9.26 30.43 3.02
N GLY A 311 9.10 30.26 4.33
CA GLY A 311 9.91 30.92 5.37
C GLY A 311 11.32 30.37 5.53
N ASP A 312 11.62 29.19 4.95
CA ASP A 312 12.88 28.46 5.11
C ASP A 312 13.46 28.07 3.71
N PRO A 313 14.07 29.01 2.96
CA PRO A 313 14.43 28.80 1.55
C PRO A 313 15.35 27.60 1.26
N GLU A 314 16.27 27.28 2.17
CA GLU A 314 17.16 26.12 2.03
C GLU A 314 16.42 24.79 2.24
N ILE A 315 15.44 24.77 3.14
CA ILE A 315 14.58 23.61 3.40
C ILE A 315 13.60 23.43 2.24
N LEU A 316 13.01 24.52 1.73
CA LEU A 316 12.17 24.52 0.54
C LEU A 316 12.91 23.92 -0.67
N ALA A 317 14.12 24.40 -0.95
CA ALA A 317 14.92 23.87 -2.05
C ALA A 317 15.24 22.37 -1.89
N ALA A 318 15.50 21.91 -0.66
CA ALA A 318 15.71 20.50 -0.36
C ALA A 318 14.43 19.66 -0.53
N ALA A 319 13.26 20.21 -0.20
CA ALA A 319 11.98 19.54 -0.37
C ALA A 319 11.60 19.41 -1.86
N GLU A 320 11.83 20.46 -2.65
CA GLU A 320 11.65 20.40 -4.10
C GLU A 320 12.62 19.38 -4.76
N GLU A 321 13.87 19.32 -4.28
CA GLU A 321 14.84 18.32 -4.74
C GLU A 321 14.40 16.89 -4.38
N PHE A 322 13.87 16.70 -3.17
CA PHE A 322 13.28 15.43 -2.74
C PHE A 322 12.12 15.02 -3.65
N ASN A 323 11.14 15.89 -3.91
CA ASN A 323 9.99 15.58 -4.75
C ASN A 323 10.41 15.23 -6.19
N ARG A 324 11.34 15.99 -6.79
CA ARG A 324 11.89 15.67 -8.12
C ARG A 324 12.61 14.31 -8.14
N SER A 325 13.36 14.01 -7.09
CA SER A 325 14.07 12.72 -6.96
C SER A 325 13.09 11.56 -6.80
N TYR A 326 12.01 11.76 -6.03
CA TYR A 326 10.95 10.77 -5.85
C TYR A 326 10.19 10.51 -7.15
N ALA A 327 9.83 11.55 -7.90
CA ALA A 327 9.22 11.41 -9.24
C ALA A 327 10.16 10.66 -10.22
N THR A 328 11.46 10.92 -10.16
CA THR A 328 12.47 10.20 -10.96
C THR A 328 12.55 8.73 -10.56
N PHE A 329 12.50 8.43 -9.26
CA PHE A 329 12.45 7.07 -8.75
C PHE A 329 11.21 6.33 -9.28
N LEU A 330 10.01 6.90 -9.15
CA LEU A 330 8.79 6.30 -9.68
C LEU A 330 8.85 6.10 -11.20
N THR A 331 9.45 7.04 -11.94
CA THR A 331 9.70 6.87 -13.38
C THR A 331 10.56 5.63 -13.67
N ASN A 332 11.63 5.41 -12.88
CA ASN A 332 12.49 4.24 -13.04
C ASN A 332 11.78 2.93 -12.68
N ILE A 333 10.97 2.92 -11.61
CA ILE A 333 10.13 1.76 -11.25
C ILE A 333 9.11 1.48 -12.37
N ASN A 334 8.46 2.52 -12.90
CA ASN A 334 7.52 2.42 -14.01
C ASN A 334 8.16 1.79 -15.25
N LEU A 335 9.35 2.25 -15.62
CA LEU A 335 10.12 1.67 -16.73
C LEU A 335 10.52 0.23 -16.44
N ALA A 336 10.86 -0.09 -15.18
CA ALA A 336 11.25 -1.42 -14.80
C ALA A 336 10.13 -2.43 -14.99
N TYR A 337 8.94 -2.10 -14.50
CA TYR A 337 7.72 -2.89 -14.67
C TYR A 337 7.28 -2.99 -16.14
N ASN A 338 7.74 -2.09 -17.00
CA ASN A 338 7.38 -2.06 -18.43
C ASN A 338 8.48 -2.61 -19.35
N GLY A 339 9.26 -3.57 -18.86
CA GLY A 339 10.23 -4.33 -19.66
C GLY A 339 11.69 -3.89 -19.52
N ARG A 340 12.03 -3.17 -18.45
CA ARG A 340 13.42 -2.79 -18.10
C ARG A 340 13.77 -3.21 -16.67
N PRO A 341 13.60 -4.48 -16.28
CA PRO A 341 13.72 -4.92 -14.88
C PRO A 341 15.11 -4.66 -14.28
N ASP A 342 16.16 -4.48 -15.11
CA ASP A 342 17.49 -4.03 -14.70
C ASP A 342 17.49 -2.71 -13.91
N LEU A 343 16.47 -1.88 -14.09
CA LEU A 343 16.30 -0.63 -13.37
C LEU A 343 15.93 -0.83 -11.89
N LEU A 344 15.35 -1.97 -11.47
CA LEU A 344 15.08 -2.25 -10.06
C LEU A 344 16.38 -2.39 -9.25
N LEU A 345 17.40 -3.02 -9.82
CA LEU A 345 18.73 -3.12 -9.18
C LEU A 345 19.38 -1.74 -9.03
N LYS A 346 19.17 -0.85 -10.01
CA LYS A 346 19.63 0.55 -9.93
C LYS A 346 18.81 1.36 -8.93
N ALA A 347 17.51 1.08 -8.82
CA ALA A 347 16.61 1.75 -7.90
C ALA A 347 17.03 1.58 -6.43
N VAL A 348 17.76 0.52 -6.08
CA VAL A 348 18.37 0.36 -4.75
C VAL A 348 19.27 1.55 -4.37
N TRP A 349 20.06 2.07 -5.31
CA TRP A 349 20.88 3.25 -5.07
C TRP A 349 20.03 4.50 -4.87
N GLU A 350 18.95 4.64 -5.63
CA GLU A 350 17.99 5.74 -5.48
C GLU A 350 17.25 5.66 -4.14
N MET A 351 16.94 4.46 -3.62
CA MET A 351 16.36 4.31 -2.28
C MET A 351 17.27 4.86 -1.18
N PHE A 352 18.60 4.69 -1.30
CA PHE A 352 19.55 5.31 -0.39
C PHE A 352 19.55 6.84 -0.51
N ARG A 353 19.43 7.37 -1.74
CA ARG A 353 19.33 8.83 -1.96
C ARG A 353 18.03 9.40 -1.40
N ILE A 354 16.91 8.71 -1.59
CA ILE A 354 15.60 9.07 -1.02
C ILE A 354 15.71 9.11 0.51
N ARG A 355 16.26 8.06 1.13
CA ARG A 355 16.51 8.02 2.58
C ARG A 355 17.33 9.23 3.03
N ASP A 356 18.44 9.52 2.35
CA ASP A 356 19.36 10.58 2.76
C ASP A 356 18.68 11.96 2.62
N SER A 357 17.88 12.17 1.57
CA SER A 357 17.06 13.36 1.37
C SER A 357 15.96 13.51 2.43
N MET A 358 15.26 12.42 2.78
CA MET A 358 14.27 12.44 3.87
C MET A 358 14.93 12.80 5.21
N ASN A 359 16.08 12.19 5.52
CA ASN A 359 16.85 12.52 6.73
C ASN A 359 17.31 13.98 6.74
N ARG A 360 17.71 14.53 5.59
CA ARG A 360 18.07 15.94 5.46
C ARG A 360 16.89 16.85 5.82
N LEU A 361 15.67 16.53 5.39
CA LEU A 361 14.49 17.32 5.75
C LEU A 361 14.16 17.16 7.25
N ILE A 362 14.00 15.93 7.71
CA ILE A 362 13.56 15.58 9.07
C ILE A 362 14.48 16.11 10.18
N ARG A 363 15.77 16.30 9.91
CA ARG A 363 16.73 16.77 10.92
C ARG A 363 16.82 18.29 11.03
N ASN A 364 16.10 19.04 10.20
CA ASN A 364 16.14 20.51 10.22
C ASN A 364 14.88 21.08 10.87
N PRO A 365 15.02 21.92 11.92
CA PRO A 365 13.90 22.64 12.52
C PRO A 365 13.36 23.71 11.56
N LEU A 366 12.05 23.94 11.63
CA LEU A 366 11.35 24.96 10.84
C LEU A 366 11.31 26.31 11.57
N THR A 367 11.47 27.40 10.83
CA THR A 367 11.38 28.75 11.39
C THR A 367 9.93 29.09 11.72
N GLY A 368 9.64 29.51 12.96
CA GLY A 368 8.30 29.96 13.35
C GLY A 368 7.26 28.85 13.61
N HIS A 369 7.66 27.58 13.53
CA HIS A 369 6.77 26.43 13.73
C HIS A 369 7.00 25.72 15.07
N GLY A 370 7.20 26.46 16.17
CA GLY A 370 7.08 25.90 17.53
C GLY A 370 7.99 24.72 17.88
N GLY A 371 9.15 24.58 17.22
CA GLY A 371 10.08 23.46 17.43
C GLY A 371 9.82 22.23 16.56
N PHE A 372 8.83 22.28 15.66
CA PHE A 372 8.66 21.25 14.64
C PHE A 372 9.79 21.28 13.60
N HIS A 373 10.07 20.11 13.05
CA HIS A 373 11.04 19.88 11.99
C HIS A 373 10.34 19.72 10.64
N ALA A 374 11.12 19.91 9.57
CA ALA A 374 10.64 19.68 8.21
C ALA A 374 10.40 18.19 7.95
N GLY A 375 9.81 17.88 6.81
CA GLY A 375 9.51 16.51 6.41
C GLY A 375 9.39 16.38 4.89
N PRO A 376 9.40 15.15 4.38
CA PRO A 376 9.13 14.87 2.97
C PRO A 376 7.68 15.23 2.61
N THR A 377 7.47 15.98 1.53
CA THR A 377 6.12 16.46 1.17
C THR A 377 5.41 15.55 0.15
N PHE A 378 6.18 14.82 -0.68
CA PHE A 378 5.69 13.93 -1.74
C PHE A 378 4.76 14.62 -2.76
N GLU A 379 4.86 15.95 -2.89
CA GLU A 379 4.10 16.73 -3.88
C GLU A 379 4.79 16.65 -5.24
N ILE A 380 4.31 15.75 -6.11
CA ILE A 380 4.89 15.48 -7.44
C ILE A 380 3.90 15.67 -8.60
#